data_AF-A0A2S7NX73-F1
#
_entry.id   AF-A0A2S7NX73-F1
#
_cell.length_a   1.000
_cell.length_b   1.000
_cell.length_c   1.000
_cell.angle_alpha   90.00
_cell.angle_beta   90.00
_cell.angle_gamma   90.00
#
_symmetry.space_group_name_H-M   'P 1'
#
loop_
_entity.id
_entity.type
_entity.pdbx_description
1 polymer ?
#
loop_
_entity_poly.entity_id
_entity_poly.type
_entity_poly.pdbx_seq_one_letter_code
_entity_poly.pdbx_strand_id
1 'polypeptide(L)'
;MISHKTLHVFRNGSNYSSRYLRQTYGRSQILGPAIISSRSCASCKTAASKVSKSKVSKDSKVATSTQTPPTPPADHRQLAIDQELFITSRYSAGSPLFLPNGTRMFKALTQFLSAQYEHFGFEEVITPTIYKKSLWETSGHWENYAEDMYSVTGRGSSGENGRLQKGEDEEYGLKPMNCPGHCLIFASKQRSYRDMPIRYTDFSPLHRNEVSGALSGLTRVRRFHQDDGHIFCRPSQIENEISKSLEFVRMVYTALGLGPYRLALSTRPNDQYIGNAEEWDNAEAALKQALDTSGQKWTINEGDGAFYGPKIDIILKDSDGKEHQTATIQLDFQLPKRFKLEYQAPAPELESKGQTTDDPELLSKQGPVTPVLIHRAILGSVERMMALLIEHYNGHYPFWLNPRKAIILTLNDEEVVLDWAKKAKEMLTSSTPVPFIREALSHEHHPLPSPGGLPWPVSPRPKLPVDLDDSPRSLSKKISEAKRKGYSAIIVVGARNAASKTVTVDLSSIPDRFGFLSSDRNVLQALNSNGYQNVESATKQQLKILEMSPRSLRYVFDGLLRSYQ
;
A
#
# COMPACT_ATOMS: atom_id res chain seq x y z
N MET A 1 41.09 -4.69 -12.11
CA MET A 1 40.90 -6.15 -12.01
C MET A 1 40.52 -6.55 -10.60
N ILE A 2 39.26 -6.94 -10.40
CA ILE A 2 38.70 -7.42 -9.12
C ILE A 2 39.27 -8.82 -8.85
N SER A 3 39.61 -9.13 -7.60
CA SER A 3 40.01 -10.47 -7.19
C SER A 3 38.86 -11.45 -7.45
N HIS A 4 39.16 -12.57 -8.12
CA HIS A 4 38.23 -13.66 -8.40
C HIS A 4 37.45 -14.13 -7.15
N LYS A 5 37.99 -13.88 -5.94
CA LYS A 5 37.35 -14.17 -4.65
C LYS A 5 36.12 -13.31 -4.34
N THR A 6 36.13 -12.02 -4.67
CA THR A 6 34.99 -11.11 -4.36
C THR A 6 33.77 -11.46 -5.22
N LEU A 7 33.98 -11.71 -6.52
CA LEU A 7 32.95 -12.21 -7.44
C LEU A 7 32.40 -13.58 -7.02
N HIS A 8 33.22 -14.45 -6.41
CA HIS A 8 32.79 -15.76 -5.90
C HIS A 8 31.89 -15.65 -4.66
N VAL A 9 32.15 -14.68 -3.78
CA VAL A 9 31.35 -14.45 -2.55
C VAL A 9 29.95 -13.95 -2.88
N PHE A 10 29.79 -13.11 -3.91
CA PHE A 10 28.47 -12.70 -4.40
C PHE A 10 27.66 -13.87 -4.98
N ARG A 11 28.33 -14.89 -5.55
CA ARG A 11 27.71 -16.01 -6.28
C ARG A 11 27.27 -17.19 -5.42
N ASN A 12 28.00 -17.53 -4.35
CA ASN A 12 27.82 -18.81 -3.64
C ASN A 12 27.00 -18.76 -2.33
N GLY A 13 26.42 -17.61 -1.97
CA GLY A 13 25.65 -17.46 -0.72
C GLY A 13 24.27 -18.14 -0.68
N SER A 14 23.84 -18.80 -1.76
CA SER A 14 22.45 -19.30 -1.90
C SER A 14 22.24 -20.80 -1.71
N ASN A 15 23.26 -21.59 -1.35
CA ASN A 15 23.10 -23.04 -1.22
C ASN A 15 23.62 -23.56 0.13
N TYR A 16 22.81 -23.48 1.19
CA TYR A 16 22.88 -24.45 2.29
C TYR A 16 21.49 -24.70 2.87
N SER A 17 20.99 -25.91 2.60
CA SER A 17 19.80 -26.51 3.21
C SER A 17 19.99 -26.62 4.72
N SER A 18 19.04 -26.11 5.51
CA SER A 18 19.05 -26.26 6.96
C SER A 18 18.71 -27.70 7.34
N ARG A 19 19.72 -28.47 7.75
CA ARG A 19 19.54 -29.70 8.52
C ARG A 19 20.21 -29.52 9.88
N TYR A 20 19.37 -29.64 10.91
CA TYR A 20 19.68 -29.91 12.32
C TYR A 20 20.60 -28.94 13.06
N LEU A 21 20.06 -28.37 14.14
CA LEU A 21 20.67 -28.41 15.48
C LEU A 21 19.59 -28.08 16.53
N ARG A 22 19.07 -29.14 17.18
CA ARG A 22 18.42 -29.09 18.49
C ARG A 22 19.54 -29.28 19.52
N GLN A 23 19.81 -28.28 20.36
CA GLN A 23 20.45 -28.54 21.65
C GLN A 23 20.09 -27.47 22.69
N THR A 24 19.37 -27.95 23.70
CA THR A 24 19.50 -27.68 25.15
C THR A 24 19.92 -26.27 25.60
N TYR A 25 18.98 -25.56 26.23
CA TYR A 25 19.30 -24.58 27.27
C TYR A 25 18.71 -25.02 28.60
N GLY A 26 19.58 -24.99 29.62
CA GLY A 26 19.30 -25.39 30.99
C GLY A 26 18.50 -24.36 31.78
N ARG A 27 17.89 -24.90 32.84
CA ARG A 27 17.15 -24.25 33.94
C ARG A 27 17.66 -22.87 34.36
N SER A 28 16.74 -21.92 34.44
CA SER A 28 16.55 -21.08 35.62
C SER A 28 15.05 -20.81 35.81
N GLN A 29 14.55 -21.02 37.02
CA GLN A 29 13.16 -20.85 37.46
C GLN A 29 12.79 -19.36 37.46
N ILE A 30 11.54 -18.96 37.21
CA ILE A 30 10.54 -18.67 38.26
C ILE A 30 9.19 -18.29 37.61
N LEU A 31 8.11 -18.92 38.11
CA LEU A 31 6.66 -18.59 38.09
C LEU A 31 5.89 -18.60 36.74
N GLY A 32 5.03 -19.61 36.58
CA GLY A 32 4.25 -19.88 35.35
C GLY A 32 2.76 -19.50 35.42
N PRO A 33 1.98 -19.84 34.36
CA PRO A 33 0.52 -19.85 34.41
C PRO A 33 -0.10 -21.24 34.17
N ALA A 34 -1.38 -21.32 34.56
CA ALA A 34 -2.23 -22.49 34.73
C ALA A 34 -2.34 -23.46 33.55
N ILE A 35 -2.50 -24.74 33.90
CA ILE A 35 -2.80 -25.88 33.04
C ILE A 35 -4.29 -25.87 32.68
N ILE A 36 -4.61 -25.90 31.39
CA ILE A 36 -5.95 -26.27 30.88
C ILE A 36 -5.81 -27.65 30.22
N SER A 37 -6.42 -28.68 30.81
CA SER A 37 -6.44 -30.04 30.28
C SER A 37 -7.48 -30.17 29.16
N SER A 38 -7.07 -30.60 27.97
CA SER A 38 -7.98 -31.03 26.91
C SER A 38 -8.53 -32.43 27.22
N ARG A 39 -9.83 -32.54 27.54
CA ARG A 39 -10.55 -33.81 27.58
C ARG A 39 -10.97 -34.18 26.16
N SER A 40 -10.50 -35.31 25.63
CA SER A 40 -10.99 -35.91 24.38
C SER A 40 -12.26 -36.71 24.64
N CYS A 41 -13.33 -36.38 23.92
CA CYS A 41 -14.60 -37.09 23.94
C CYS A 41 -14.47 -38.42 23.18
N ALA A 42 -14.86 -39.52 23.82
CA ALA A 42 -14.90 -40.85 23.25
C ALA A 42 -16.31 -41.16 22.72
N SER A 43 -16.54 -40.99 21.42
CA SER A 43 -17.58 -41.73 20.70
C SER A 43 -17.41 -41.58 19.20
N CYS A 44 -16.86 -42.62 18.56
CA CYS A 44 -17.37 -43.20 17.32
C CYS A 44 -16.43 -44.35 16.91
N LYS A 45 -16.94 -45.58 17.06
CA LYS A 45 -16.29 -46.83 16.68
C LYS A 45 -16.71 -47.25 15.26
N THR A 46 -15.82 -48.06 14.66
CA THR A 46 -15.99 -49.01 13.52
C THR A 46 -15.80 -48.44 12.11
N ALA A 47 -15.16 -49.12 11.16
CA ALA A 47 -14.83 -50.54 11.03
C ALA A 47 -13.44 -50.80 10.41
N ALA A 48 -12.77 -51.85 10.89
CA ALA A 48 -11.54 -52.39 10.32
C ALA A 48 -11.88 -53.45 9.25
N SER A 49 -11.26 -53.35 8.07
CA SER A 49 -11.21 -54.45 7.11
C SER A 49 -9.76 -54.92 6.93
N LYS A 50 -9.57 -56.23 7.07
CA LYS A 50 -8.30 -56.96 6.94
C LYS A 50 -7.93 -57.08 5.45
N VAL A 51 -6.68 -56.80 5.10
CA VAL A 51 -6.04 -57.39 3.90
C VAL A 51 -4.66 -57.92 4.27
N SER A 52 -4.40 -59.12 3.74
CA SER A 52 -3.36 -60.09 4.00
C SER A 52 -1.93 -59.62 3.74
N LYS A 53 -1.00 -60.10 4.57
CA LYS A 53 0.45 -60.09 4.32
C LYS A 53 0.80 -61.07 3.19
N SER A 54 1.31 -60.55 2.07
CA SER A 54 2.14 -61.32 1.14
C SER A 54 3.55 -60.73 1.11
N LYS A 55 4.54 -61.58 1.36
CA LYS A 55 5.97 -61.30 1.17
C LYS A 55 6.25 -61.34 -0.34
N VAL A 56 6.73 -60.24 -0.90
CA VAL A 56 7.43 -60.24 -2.19
C VAL A 56 8.71 -59.39 -2.06
N SER A 57 9.73 -59.88 -2.76
CA SER A 57 11.16 -59.62 -2.72
C SER A 57 11.63 -58.17 -2.75
N LYS A 58 12.74 -57.94 -2.05
CA LYS A 58 13.68 -56.83 -2.26
C LYS A 58 14.19 -56.89 -3.69
N ASP A 59 13.76 -55.96 -4.52
CA ASP A 59 14.55 -55.36 -5.60
C ASP A 59 13.75 -54.19 -6.19
N SER A 60 13.99 -52.99 -5.67
CA SER A 60 13.49 -51.75 -6.27
C SER A 60 14.62 -50.74 -6.27
N LYS A 61 15.16 -50.54 -7.48
CA LYS A 61 16.06 -49.47 -7.88
C LYS A 61 15.63 -48.16 -7.22
N VAL A 62 16.59 -47.49 -6.59
CA VAL A 62 16.45 -46.13 -6.06
C VAL A 62 16.10 -45.21 -7.23
N ALA A 63 14.82 -44.90 -7.39
CA ALA A 63 14.38 -43.81 -8.23
C ALA A 63 14.80 -42.51 -7.51
N THR A 64 15.86 -41.89 -8.01
CA THR A 64 16.28 -40.55 -7.60
C THR A 64 15.14 -39.59 -7.93
N SER A 65 14.33 -39.25 -6.94
CA SER A 65 13.35 -38.16 -7.01
C SER A 65 14.12 -36.84 -7.17
N THR A 66 14.34 -36.42 -8.41
CA THR A 66 14.93 -35.13 -8.79
C THR A 66 13.94 -33.97 -8.76
N GLN A 67 12.78 -34.11 -8.12
CA GLN A 67 11.86 -32.99 -7.94
C GLN A 67 12.23 -32.23 -6.67
N THR A 68 12.91 -31.10 -6.85
CA THR A 68 12.98 -30.05 -5.83
C THR A 68 11.55 -29.75 -5.38
N PRO A 69 11.19 -29.85 -4.09
CA PRO A 69 9.85 -29.52 -3.65
C PRO A 69 9.52 -28.07 -4.08
N PRO A 70 8.28 -27.79 -4.52
CA PRO A 70 7.90 -26.45 -4.94
C PRO A 70 8.21 -25.48 -3.82
N THR A 71 8.87 -24.36 -4.15
CA THR A 71 9.14 -23.31 -3.18
C THR A 71 7.80 -22.84 -2.63
N PRO A 72 7.58 -22.89 -1.30
CA PRO A 72 6.33 -22.43 -0.72
C PRO A 72 6.16 -20.95 -1.08
N PRO A 73 4.92 -20.51 -1.36
CA PRO A 73 4.68 -19.14 -1.72
C PRO A 73 5.08 -18.16 -0.61
N ALA A 74 5.32 -16.92 -1.00
CA ALA A 74 5.70 -15.86 -0.09
C ALA A 74 4.58 -15.60 0.92
N ASP A 75 4.90 -15.60 2.21
CA ASP A 75 3.95 -15.24 3.28
C ASP A 75 4.34 -13.88 3.86
N HIS A 76 3.47 -12.88 3.72
CA HIS A 76 3.76 -11.54 4.23
C HIS A 76 4.03 -11.50 5.73
N ARG A 77 3.49 -12.45 6.52
CA ARG A 77 3.70 -12.51 7.97
C ARG A 77 5.13 -12.92 8.29
N GLN A 78 5.66 -13.90 7.57
CA GLN A 78 7.04 -14.34 7.74
C GLN A 78 8.02 -13.26 7.24
N LEU A 79 7.77 -12.70 6.06
CA LEU A 79 8.60 -11.62 5.49
C LEU A 79 8.58 -10.36 6.36
N ALA A 80 7.45 -10.04 6.99
CA ALA A 80 7.36 -8.91 7.91
C ALA A 80 8.23 -9.08 9.16
N ILE A 81 8.43 -10.31 9.64
CA ILE A 81 9.38 -10.60 10.73
C ILE A 81 10.81 -10.39 10.22
N ASP A 82 11.15 -10.98 9.07
CA ASP A 82 12.49 -10.91 8.50
C ASP A 82 12.95 -9.48 8.16
N GLN A 83 12.00 -8.63 7.76
CA GLN A 83 12.24 -7.25 7.34
C GLN A 83 11.85 -6.20 8.39
N GLU A 84 11.35 -6.65 9.55
CA GLU A 84 10.94 -5.80 10.67
C GLU A 84 9.90 -4.75 10.24
N LEU A 85 8.81 -5.20 9.61
CA LEU A 85 7.77 -4.32 9.05
C LEU A 85 6.68 -3.99 10.08
N PHE A 86 6.13 -5.01 10.75
CA PHE A 86 5.08 -4.81 11.75
C PHE A 86 5.10 -5.92 12.80
N ILE A 87 4.45 -5.66 13.92
CA ILE A 87 4.14 -6.66 14.95
C ILE A 87 2.65 -6.63 15.28
N THR A 88 2.17 -7.70 15.91
CA THR A 88 0.82 -7.78 16.49
C THR A 88 0.91 -7.88 18.00
N SER A 89 -0.08 -7.35 18.72
CA SER A 89 -0.14 -7.42 20.18
C SER A 89 -1.48 -7.98 20.65
N ARG A 90 -1.44 -8.85 21.67
CA ARG A 90 -2.67 -9.33 22.36
C ARG A 90 -3.49 -8.20 22.96
N TYR A 91 -2.87 -7.05 23.22
CA TYR A 91 -3.54 -5.86 23.77
C TYR A 91 -4.28 -5.04 22.70
N SER A 92 -4.07 -5.34 21.41
CA SER A 92 -4.79 -4.70 20.31
C SER A 92 -4.96 -5.70 19.16
N ALA A 93 -5.79 -6.72 19.39
CA ALA A 93 -6.03 -7.78 18.41
C ALA A 93 -6.63 -7.19 17.12
N GLY A 94 -6.06 -7.55 15.97
CA GLY A 94 -6.47 -7.01 14.67
C GLY A 94 -5.99 -5.59 14.38
N SER A 95 -5.11 -5.01 15.21
CA SER A 95 -4.50 -3.69 14.97
C SER A 95 -2.99 -3.85 14.79
N PRO A 96 -2.46 -3.79 13.55
CA PRO A 96 -1.03 -3.92 13.32
C PRO A 96 -0.27 -2.71 13.90
N LEU A 97 0.87 -2.99 14.54
CA LEU A 97 1.83 -1.98 15.00
C LEU A 97 2.97 -1.90 13.99
N PHE A 98 2.97 -0.85 13.18
CA PHE A 98 4.02 -0.65 12.18
C PHE A 98 5.35 -0.23 12.83
N LEU A 99 6.39 -1.02 12.56
CA LEU A 99 7.77 -0.72 12.93
C LEU A 99 8.35 0.33 11.96
N PRO A 100 9.52 0.93 12.24
CA PRO A 100 10.09 1.98 11.39
C PRO A 100 10.16 1.64 9.90
N ASN A 101 10.47 0.39 9.53
CA ASN A 101 10.52 -0.03 8.12
C ASN A 101 9.12 -0.15 7.52
N GLY A 102 8.16 -0.74 8.23
CA GLY A 102 6.77 -0.81 7.76
C GLY A 102 6.15 0.58 7.62
N THR A 103 6.43 1.49 8.57
CA THR A 103 5.99 2.89 8.50
C THR A 103 6.56 3.62 7.28
N ARG A 104 7.82 3.36 6.89
CA ARG A 104 8.38 3.94 5.66
C ARG A 104 7.64 3.46 4.41
N MET A 105 7.31 2.18 4.34
CA MET A 105 6.55 1.62 3.22
C MET A 105 5.12 2.18 3.18
N PHE A 106 4.44 2.21 4.33
CA PHE A 106 3.12 2.81 4.48
C PHE A 106 3.12 4.27 3.99
N LYS A 107 4.08 5.08 4.47
CA LYS A 107 4.21 6.48 4.05
C LYS A 107 4.55 6.63 2.57
N ALA A 108 5.39 5.77 2.00
CA ALA A 108 5.70 5.82 0.57
C ALA A 108 4.44 5.60 -0.27
N LEU A 109 3.58 4.64 0.11
CA LEU A 109 2.30 4.39 -0.56
C LEU A 109 1.32 5.56 -0.40
N THR A 110 1.12 6.07 0.81
CA THR A 110 0.16 7.16 1.05
C THR A 110 0.62 8.49 0.44
N GLN A 111 1.91 8.79 0.47
CA GLN A 111 2.46 9.98 -0.18
C GLN A 111 2.37 9.90 -1.70
N PHE A 112 2.66 8.73 -2.28
CA PHE A 112 2.43 8.49 -3.70
C PHE A 112 0.97 8.75 -4.05
N LEU A 113 0.03 8.10 -3.35
CA LEU A 113 -1.39 8.28 -3.62
C LEU A 113 -1.87 9.72 -3.42
N SER A 114 -1.52 10.39 -2.32
CA SER A 114 -1.96 11.76 -2.03
C SER A 114 -1.57 12.70 -3.20
N ALA A 115 -0.35 12.59 -3.73
CA ALA A 115 0.07 13.34 -4.92
C ALA A 115 -0.74 12.99 -6.17
N GLN A 116 -1.12 11.72 -6.36
CA GLN A 116 -1.97 11.33 -7.49
C GLN A 116 -3.42 11.80 -7.29
N TYR A 117 -3.97 11.76 -6.08
CA TYR A 117 -5.30 12.30 -5.80
C TYR A 117 -5.40 13.79 -6.15
N GLU A 118 -4.38 14.58 -5.79
CA GLU A 118 -4.28 15.98 -6.19
C GLU A 118 -4.27 16.13 -7.73
N HIS A 119 -3.50 15.30 -8.44
CA HIS A 119 -3.48 15.27 -9.90
C HIS A 119 -4.86 14.95 -10.52
N PHE A 120 -5.62 14.04 -9.91
CA PHE A 120 -6.99 13.71 -10.32
C PHE A 120 -8.05 14.69 -9.79
N GLY A 121 -7.63 15.82 -9.20
CA GLY A 121 -8.49 16.92 -8.78
C GLY A 121 -9.28 16.65 -7.51
N PHE A 122 -8.72 15.86 -6.58
CA PHE A 122 -9.23 15.66 -5.24
C PHE A 122 -8.60 16.64 -4.25
N GLU A 123 -9.39 17.08 -3.28
CA GLU A 123 -8.92 17.83 -2.13
C GLU A 123 -8.87 16.92 -0.89
N GLU A 124 -7.73 16.87 -0.22
CA GLU A 124 -7.58 16.07 1.00
C GLU A 124 -8.28 16.75 2.20
N VAL A 125 -9.10 15.99 2.92
CA VAL A 125 -9.82 16.44 4.12
C VAL A 125 -9.47 15.57 5.32
N ILE A 126 -9.53 16.17 6.51
CA ILE A 126 -9.34 15.45 7.78
C ILE A 126 -10.65 15.48 8.55
N THR A 127 -11.20 14.31 8.83
CA THR A 127 -12.48 14.17 9.53
C THR A 127 -12.34 13.50 10.90
N PRO A 128 -13.24 13.80 11.86
CA PRO A 128 -13.29 13.12 13.15
C PRO A 128 -13.30 11.58 13.04
N THR A 129 -12.79 10.90 14.07
CA THR A 129 -12.82 9.42 14.16
C THR A 129 -14.07 8.92 14.89
N ILE A 130 -14.64 9.73 15.77
CA ILE A 130 -15.84 9.39 16.54
C ILE A 130 -16.98 10.35 16.16
N TYR A 131 -18.19 9.80 16.02
CA TYR A 131 -19.40 10.57 15.75
C TYR A 131 -20.54 10.06 16.64
N LYS A 132 -21.50 10.95 16.92
CA LYS A 132 -22.72 10.63 17.66
C LYS A 132 -23.52 9.55 16.93
N LYS A 133 -24.18 8.66 17.69
CA LYS A 133 -25.07 7.61 17.16
C LYS A 133 -26.09 8.13 16.14
N SER A 134 -26.65 9.31 16.37
CA SER A 134 -27.62 9.96 15.49
C SER A 134 -27.11 10.20 14.06
N LEU A 135 -25.80 10.40 13.87
CA LEU A 135 -25.21 10.49 12.53
C LEU A 135 -25.28 9.13 11.81
N TRP A 136 -25.00 8.04 12.54
CA TRP A 136 -25.00 6.69 11.99
C TRP A 136 -26.41 6.23 11.62
N GLU A 137 -27.42 6.55 12.43
CA GLU A 137 -28.84 6.34 12.11
C GLU A 137 -29.27 7.19 10.91
N THR A 138 -28.89 8.48 10.89
CA THR A 138 -29.15 9.36 9.74
C THR A 138 -28.56 8.77 8.46
N SER A 139 -27.34 8.22 8.52
CA SER A 139 -26.69 7.61 7.37
C SER A 139 -27.21 6.22 7.00
N GLY A 140 -27.98 5.55 7.85
CA GLY A 140 -28.39 4.15 7.68
C GLY A 140 -27.34 3.11 8.08
N HIS A 141 -26.15 3.53 8.55
CA HIS A 141 -25.09 2.60 8.95
C HIS A 141 -25.38 1.94 10.29
N TRP A 142 -26.16 2.58 11.17
CA TRP A 142 -26.47 1.96 12.46
C TRP A 142 -27.31 0.68 12.28
N GLU A 143 -28.30 0.72 11.40
CA GLU A 143 -29.20 -0.40 11.13
C GLU A 143 -28.48 -1.57 10.41
N ASN A 144 -27.50 -1.26 9.57
CA ASN A 144 -26.83 -2.24 8.70
C ASN A 144 -25.47 -2.72 9.23
N TYR A 145 -24.78 -1.93 10.06
CA TYR A 145 -23.38 -2.16 10.45
C TYR A 145 -23.13 -2.08 11.97
N ALA A 146 -24.14 -1.87 12.82
CA ALA A 146 -23.93 -1.69 14.27
C ALA A 146 -23.15 -2.84 14.92
N GLU A 147 -23.37 -4.10 14.53
CA GLU A 147 -22.65 -5.25 15.09
C GLU A 147 -21.14 -5.23 14.77
N ASP A 148 -20.79 -4.64 13.62
CA ASP A 148 -19.42 -4.47 13.14
C ASP A 148 -18.81 -3.12 13.55
N MET A 149 -19.50 -2.30 14.35
CA MET A 149 -19.01 -1.01 14.84
C MET A 149 -18.55 -1.10 16.30
N TYR A 150 -17.49 -0.37 16.62
CA TYR A 150 -17.11 -0.14 18.02
C TYR A 150 -17.90 1.06 18.57
N SER A 151 -18.64 0.85 19.65
CA SER A 151 -19.23 1.95 20.42
C SER A 151 -18.21 2.60 21.34
N VAL A 152 -18.39 3.89 21.59
CA VAL A 152 -17.56 4.72 22.45
C VAL A 152 -18.49 5.48 23.40
N THR A 153 -18.30 5.29 24.69
CA THR A 153 -19.07 5.97 25.74
C THR A 153 -18.25 7.09 26.36
N GLY A 154 -18.81 8.30 26.41
CA GLY A 154 -18.19 9.45 27.08
C GLY A 154 -18.27 9.36 28.61
N ARG A 155 -17.61 10.28 29.33
CA ARG A 155 -17.73 10.34 30.80
C ARG A 155 -19.14 10.75 31.27
N GLY A 156 -19.89 11.47 30.43
CA GLY A 156 -21.26 11.92 30.71
C GLY A 156 -22.29 10.78 30.77
N SER A 157 -22.11 9.71 30.00
CA SER A 157 -23.09 8.60 29.90
C SER A 157 -23.23 7.76 31.18
N SER A 158 -22.37 7.97 32.19
CA SER A 158 -22.36 7.25 33.47
C SER A 158 -23.02 8.02 34.63
N GLY A 159 -23.58 9.22 34.41
CA GLY A 159 -24.44 9.90 35.40
C GLY A 159 -23.76 10.45 36.67
N GLU A 160 -22.44 10.34 36.80
CA GLU A 160 -21.70 10.98 37.91
C GLU A 160 -21.24 12.37 37.49
N ASN A 161 -22.11 13.36 37.71
CA ASN A 161 -21.81 14.73 38.17
C ASN A 161 -22.98 15.66 37.80
N GLY A 162 -23.63 16.27 38.79
CA GLY A 162 -24.76 17.21 38.64
C GLY A 162 -24.43 18.55 37.96
N ARG A 163 -23.54 18.55 36.97
CA ARG A 163 -23.10 19.69 36.14
C ARG A 163 -23.15 19.36 34.64
N LEU A 164 -24.08 18.51 34.22
CA LEU A 164 -24.19 18.09 32.82
C LEU A 164 -24.66 19.25 31.93
N GLN A 165 -23.95 19.48 30.81
CA GLN A 165 -24.51 20.22 29.68
C GLN A 165 -25.44 19.29 28.90
N LYS A 166 -26.65 19.77 28.57
CA LYS A 166 -27.65 19.03 27.80
C LYS A 166 -27.05 18.60 26.44
N GLY A 167 -26.83 17.30 26.23
CA GLY A 167 -26.29 16.74 24.98
C GLY A 167 -25.02 15.89 25.08
N GLU A 168 -24.44 15.72 26.29
CA GLU A 168 -23.28 14.86 26.56
C GLU A 168 -23.61 13.39 26.88
N ASP A 169 -24.91 13.03 26.95
CA ASP A 169 -25.39 11.68 27.31
C ASP A 169 -25.53 10.72 26.11
N GLU A 170 -25.11 11.13 24.90
CA GLU A 170 -25.25 10.31 23.70
C GLU A 170 -24.12 9.28 23.53
N GLU A 171 -24.48 8.08 23.07
CA GLU A 171 -23.53 7.05 22.61
C GLU A 171 -22.83 7.52 21.32
N TYR A 172 -21.53 7.26 21.22
CA TYR A 172 -20.74 7.53 20.02
C TYR A 172 -20.36 6.21 19.33
N GLY A 173 -20.14 6.27 18.03
CA GLY A 173 -19.55 5.19 17.25
C GLY A 173 -18.20 5.59 16.68
N LEU A 174 -17.25 4.67 16.72
CA LEU A 174 -15.98 4.79 16.01
C LEU A 174 -16.23 4.51 14.51
N LYS A 175 -15.74 5.39 13.63
CA LYS A 175 -16.11 5.31 12.22
C LYS A 175 -15.62 4.03 11.52
N PRO A 176 -16.52 3.28 10.84
CA PRO A 176 -16.13 2.17 9.96
C PRO A 176 -15.87 2.60 8.51
N MET A 177 -16.30 3.81 8.13
CA MET A 177 -16.22 4.45 6.82
C MET A 177 -16.23 5.99 6.96
N ASN A 178 -15.73 6.73 5.97
CA ASN A 178 -15.66 8.19 6.03
C ASN A 178 -16.88 8.92 5.43
N CYS A 179 -17.70 8.23 4.63
CA CYS A 179 -18.76 8.84 3.80
C CYS A 179 -19.66 9.84 4.55
N PRO A 180 -20.20 9.52 5.74
CA PRO A 180 -21.05 10.46 6.49
C PRO A 180 -20.34 11.77 6.85
N GLY A 181 -19.05 11.72 7.20
CA GLY A 181 -18.25 12.92 7.48
C GLY A 181 -18.08 13.81 6.25
N HIS A 182 -17.94 13.20 5.07
CA HIS A 182 -17.82 13.94 3.80
C HIS A 182 -19.15 14.57 3.38
N CYS A 183 -20.28 13.93 3.68
CA CYS A 183 -21.60 14.53 3.52
C CYS A 183 -21.79 15.78 4.40
N LEU A 184 -21.29 15.76 5.64
CA LEU A 184 -21.31 16.95 6.52
C LEU A 184 -20.47 18.10 5.94
N ILE A 185 -19.30 17.81 5.35
CA ILE A 185 -18.47 18.81 4.67
C ILE A 185 -19.19 19.35 3.41
N PHE A 186 -19.86 18.48 2.65
CA PHE A 186 -20.63 18.92 1.50
C PHE A 186 -21.71 19.93 1.93
N ALA A 187 -22.50 19.56 2.95
CA ALA A 187 -23.62 20.33 3.48
C ALA A 187 -23.21 21.63 4.21
N SER A 188 -21.94 21.81 4.56
CA SER A 188 -21.48 22.97 5.35
C SER A 188 -21.52 24.30 4.57
N LYS A 189 -21.73 24.26 3.25
CA LYS A 189 -21.81 25.43 2.37
C LYS A 189 -22.84 25.18 1.26
N GLN A 190 -23.53 26.25 0.85
CA GLN A 190 -24.36 26.22 -0.35
C GLN A 190 -23.51 25.89 -1.58
N ARG A 191 -24.04 25.05 -2.46
CA ARG A 191 -23.34 24.56 -3.66
C ARG A 191 -24.09 24.98 -4.91
N SER A 192 -23.35 25.29 -5.96
CA SER A 192 -23.86 25.50 -7.32
C SER A 192 -23.48 24.34 -8.22
N TYR A 193 -24.27 24.11 -9.27
CA TYR A 193 -23.91 23.17 -10.34
C TYR A 193 -22.52 23.46 -10.95
N ARG A 194 -22.05 24.72 -10.87
CA ARG A 194 -20.73 25.15 -11.33
C ARG A 194 -19.58 24.66 -10.46
N ASP A 195 -19.84 24.33 -9.20
CA ASP A 195 -18.83 23.78 -8.29
C ASP A 195 -18.56 22.30 -8.55
N MET A 196 -19.42 21.64 -9.34
CA MET A 196 -19.43 20.20 -9.52
C MET A 196 -18.56 19.77 -10.71
N PRO A 197 -17.76 18.70 -10.58
CA PRO A 197 -17.74 17.75 -9.46
C PRO A 197 -16.83 18.18 -8.31
N ILE A 198 -17.26 17.88 -7.08
CA ILE A 198 -16.49 18.12 -5.85
C ILE A 198 -15.92 16.78 -5.40
N ARG A 199 -14.61 16.73 -5.14
CA ARG A 199 -13.89 15.49 -4.83
C ARG A 199 -13.13 15.61 -3.53
N TYR A 200 -13.45 14.77 -2.56
CA TYR A 200 -12.75 14.70 -1.28
C TYR A 200 -11.99 13.38 -1.15
N THR A 201 -10.76 13.43 -0.64
CA THR A 201 -9.98 12.25 -0.26
C THR A 201 -9.63 12.29 1.23
N ASP A 202 -9.59 11.13 1.89
CA ASP A 202 -9.36 11.02 3.33
C ASP A 202 -8.61 9.73 3.68
N PHE A 203 -7.48 9.85 4.37
CA PHE A 203 -6.62 8.74 4.80
C PHE A 203 -6.77 8.39 6.29
N SER A 204 -7.87 8.82 6.91
CA SER A 204 -8.15 8.57 8.32
C SER A 204 -8.17 7.08 8.68
N PRO A 205 -7.81 6.73 9.93
CA PRO A 205 -7.98 5.38 10.44
C PRO A 205 -9.47 5.02 10.56
N LEU A 206 -9.82 3.86 10.03
CA LEU A 206 -11.13 3.23 10.12
C LEU A 206 -11.09 2.02 11.04
N HIS A 207 -12.22 1.73 11.68
CA HIS A 207 -12.34 0.60 12.59
C HIS A 207 -13.59 -0.23 12.32
N ARG A 208 -13.41 -1.54 12.18
CA ARG A 208 -14.50 -2.52 12.05
C ARG A 208 -14.26 -3.67 13.01
N ASN A 209 -15.31 -4.10 13.71
CA ASN A 209 -15.26 -5.15 14.73
C ASN A 209 -15.32 -6.55 14.10
N GLU A 210 -14.42 -6.79 13.16
CA GLU A 210 -14.29 -8.06 12.45
C GLU A 210 -14.20 -9.25 13.42
N VAL A 211 -14.89 -10.34 13.09
CA VAL A 211 -14.87 -11.59 13.86
C VAL A 211 -13.43 -12.08 13.99
N SER A 212 -13.00 -12.45 15.21
CA SER A 212 -11.59 -12.74 15.50
C SER A 212 -11.00 -13.86 14.64
N GLY A 213 -11.81 -14.85 14.27
CA GLY A 213 -11.40 -15.96 13.39
C GLY A 213 -11.16 -15.56 11.92
N ALA A 214 -11.64 -14.39 11.49
CA ALA A 214 -11.45 -13.89 10.13
C ALA A 214 -10.18 -13.03 9.96
N LEU A 215 -9.53 -12.62 11.07
CA LEU A 215 -8.34 -11.79 11.03
C LEU A 215 -7.15 -12.55 10.43
N SER A 216 -6.43 -11.91 9.50
CA SER A 216 -5.29 -12.54 8.82
C SER A 216 -4.23 -11.53 8.43
N GLY A 217 -3.15 -11.48 9.23
CA GLY A 217 -1.99 -10.63 8.98
C GLY A 217 -2.38 -9.17 8.72
N LEU A 218 -2.07 -8.63 7.54
CA LEU A 218 -2.54 -7.30 7.10
C LEU A 218 -3.73 -7.35 6.12
N THR A 219 -4.11 -8.53 5.61
CA THR A 219 -5.18 -8.67 4.62
C THR A 219 -6.57 -8.40 5.19
N ARG A 220 -6.78 -8.72 6.48
CA ARG A 220 -8.03 -8.48 7.22
C ARG A 220 -7.71 -8.13 8.66
N VAL A 221 -8.01 -6.88 9.04
CA VAL A 221 -7.65 -6.22 10.29
C VAL A 221 -8.84 -5.42 10.81
N ARG A 222 -8.86 -5.12 12.12
CA ARG A 222 -9.89 -4.31 12.77
C ARG A 222 -9.64 -2.82 12.67
N ARG A 223 -8.37 -2.41 12.55
CA ARG A 223 -7.96 -1.03 12.30
C ARG A 223 -7.18 -0.97 10.99
N PHE A 224 -7.60 -0.11 10.07
CA PHE A 224 -6.96 0.07 8.77
C PHE A 224 -7.09 1.51 8.27
N HIS A 225 -6.35 1.85 7.22
CA HIS A 225 -6.45 3.14 6.54
C HIS A 225 -6.84 2.87 5.09
N GLN A 226 -7.95 3.45 4.68
CA GLN A 226 -8.40 3.39 3.29
C GLN A 226 -7.94 4.65 2.58
N ASP A 227 -7.56 4.54 1.30
CA ASP A 227 -7.39 5.70 0.44
C ASP A 227 -8.76 6.15 -0.05
N ASP A 228 -9.57 6.67 0.87
CA ASP A 228 -10.99 6.81 0.67
C ASP A 228 -11.30 8.09 -0.10
N GLY A 229 -12.07 7.97 -1.18
CA GLY A 229 -12.47 9.08 -2.04
C GLY A 229 -13.97 9.17 -2.20
N HIS A 230 -14.50 10.39 -2.17
CA HIS A 230 -15.91 10.69 -2.39
C HIS A 230 -16.05 11.79 -3.45
N ILE A 231 -16.77 11.49 -4.52
CA ILE A 231 -17.06 12.45 -5.59
C ILE A 231 -18.55 12.80 -5.53
N PHE A 232 -18.86 14.06 -5.29
CA PHE A 232 -20.20 14.61 -5.47
C PHE A 232 -20.27 15.18 -6.88
N CYS A 233 -21.09 14.58 -7.75
CA CYS A 233 -21.20 14.97 -9.15
C CYS A 233 -22.67 15.14 -9.59
N ARG A 234 -22.83 15.81 -10.72
CA ARG A 234 -24.13 15.89 -11.42
C ARG A 234 -24.40 14.55 -12.11
N PRO A 235 -25.66 14.14 -12.30
CA PRO A 235 -25.97 12.87 -12.97
C PRO A 235 -25.32 12.75 -14.37
N SER A 236 -25.26 13.85 -15.13
CA SER A 236 -24.59 13.91 -16.44
C SER A 236 -23.06 13.73 -16.40
N GLN A 237 -22.43 13.81 -15.23
CA GLN A 237 -20.99 13.68 -15.05
C GLN A 237 -20.54 12.27 -14.64
N ILE A 238 -21.48 11.36 -14.31
CA ILE A 238 -21.20 10.03 -13.75
C ILE A 238 -20.22 9.23 -14.63
N GLU A 239 -20.51 9.11 -15.93
CA GLU A 239 -19.70 8.32 -16.87
C GLU A 239 -18.24 8.79 -16.93
N ASN A 240 -18.03 10.10 -16.98
CA ASN A 240 -16.70 10.71 -17.03
C ASN A 240 -15.93 10.50 -15.72
N GLU A 241 -16.59 10.62 -14.56
CA GLU A 241 -15.95 10.44 -13.26
C GLU A 241 -15.60 8.96 -12.98
N ILE A 242 -16.43 8.02 -13.43
CA ILE A 242 -16.08 6.58 -13.40
C ILE A 242 -14.90 6.30 -14.33
N SER A 243 -14.91 6.83 -15.56
CA SER A 243 -13.84 6.64 -16.53
C SER A 243 -12.48 7.13 -15.99
N LYS A 244 -12.44 8.32 -15.40
CA LYS A 244 -11.25 8.86 -14.72
C LYS A 244 -10.83 8.00 -13.52
N SER A 245 -11.78 7.45 -12.77
CA SER A 245 -11.47 6.56 -11.64
C SER A 245 -10.85 5.23 -12.11
N LEU A 246 -11.34 4.66 -13.22
CA LEU A 246 -10.75 3.47 -13.85
C LEU A 246 -9.34 3.75 -14.41
N GLU A 247 -9.13 4.93 -15.00
CA GLU A 247 -7.80 5.37 -15.42
C GLU A 247 -6.84 5.51 -14.24
N PHE A 248 -7.31 6.07 -13.12
CA PHE A 248 -6.53 6.21 -11.90
C PHE A 248 -6.13 4.83 -11.35
N VAL A 249 -7.06 3.87 -11.29
CA VAL A 249 -6.76 2.47 -10.95
C VAL A 249 -5.66 1.94 -11.86
N ARG A 250 -5.82 2.04 -13.18
CA ARG A 250 -4.85 1.53 -14.15
C ARG A 250 -3.46 2.11 -13.93
N MET A 251 -3.35 3.42 -13.72
CA MET A 251 -2.07 4.11 -13.49
C MET A 251 -1.39 3.59 -12.22
N VAL A 252 -2.12 3.54 -11.09
CA VAL A 252 -1.55 3.10 -9.81
C VAL A 252 -1.14 1.63 -9.86
N TYR A 253 -1.96 0.76 -10.45
CA TYR A 253 -1.67 -0.67 -10.54
C TYR A 253 -0.48 -0.91 -11.47
N THR A 254 -0.34 -0.13 -12.54
CA THR A 254 0.85 -0.15 -13.40
C THR A 254 2.11 0.29 -12.64
N ALA A 255 2.04 1.37 -11.86
CA ALA A 255 3.16 1.88 -11.06
C ALA A 255 3.59 0.88 -9.97
N LEU A 256 2.63 0.20 -9.34
CA LEU A 256 2.86 -0.90 -8.39
C LEU A 256 3.25 -2.21 -9.09
N GLY A 257 3.07 -2.28 -10.42
CA GLY A 257 3.25 -3.44 -11.27
C GLY A 257 2.37 -4.64 -10.85
N LEU A 258 1.14 -4.34 -10.45
CA LEU A 258 0.09 -5.30 -10.19
C LEU A 258 -0.71 -5.53 -11.48
N GLY A 259 -0.98 -6.79 -11.80
CA GLY A 259 -1.75 -7.16 -12.97
C GLY A 259 -1.37 -8.53 -13.53
N PRO A 260 -2.24 -9.15 -14.34
CA PRO A 260 -3.56 -8.66 -14.75
C PRO A 260 -4.59 -8.66 -13.60
N TYR A 261 -5.56 -7.74 -13.65
CA TYR A 261 -6.72 -7.70 -12.74
C TYR A 261 -8.03 -7.82 -13.53
N ARG A 262 -9.09 -8.28 -12.88
CA ARG A 262 -10.44 -8.38 -13.44
C ARG A 262 -11.31 -7.25 -12.90
N LEU A 263 -12.16 -6.70 -13.77
CA LEU A 263 -13.25 -5.80 -13.38
C LEU A 263 -14.54 -6.61 -13.23
N ALA A 264 -15.27 -6.42 -12.14
CA ALA A 264 -16.56 -7.04 -11.91
C ALA A 264 -17.63 -5.98 -11.61
N LEU A 265 -18.76 -6.03 -12.32
CA LEU A 265 -19.93 -5.22 -12.01
C LEU A 265 -20.81 -5.99 -11.02
N SER A 266 -20.83 -5.52 -9.78
CA SER A 266 -21.64 -6.09 -8.70
C SER A 266 -23.00 -5.38 -8.63
N THR A 267 -24.06 -6.13 -8.93
CA THR A 267 -25.42 -5.61 -9.13
C THR A 267 -26.28 -5.65 -7.85
N ARG A 268 -27.50 -5.11 -7.92
CA ARG A 268 -28.47 -5.01 -6.82
C ARG A 268 -28.61 -6.31 -6.03
N PRO A 269 -28.41 -6.30 -4.70
CA PRO A 269 -28.67 -7.44 -3.83
C PRO A 269 -30.13 -7.89 -3.86
N ASN A 270 -30.38 -9.19 -3.69
CA ASN A 270 -31.72 -9.76 -3.65
C ASN A 270 -32.47 -9.47 -2.34
N ASP A 271 -31.73 -9.30 -1.24
CA ASP A 271 -32.30 -9.37 0.11
C ASP A 271 -32.57 -7.99 0.71
N GLN A 272 -31.51 -7.17 0.82
CA GLN A 272 -31.54 -5.87 1.50
C GLN A 272 -30.86 -4.80 0.64
N TYR A 273 -31.66 -3.84 0.17
CA TYR A 273 -31.17 -2.63 -0.48
C TYR A 273 -32.10 -1.44 -0.16
N ILE A 274 -31.58 -0.24 -0.28
CA ILE A 274 -32.34 1.01 -0.12
C ILE A 274 -32.51 1.71 -1.47
N GLY A 275 -33.64 2.41 -1.67
CA GLY A 275 -34.00 3.06 -2.93
C GLY A 275 -35.07 2.35 -3.73
N ASN A 276 -35.49 2.94 -4.86
CA ASN A 276 -36.46 2.32 -5.78
C ASN A 276 -35.76 1.58 -6.94
N ALA A 277 -36.50 0.70 -7.62
CA ALA A 277 -35.94 -0.13 -8.69
C ALA A 277 -35.39 0.69 -9.87
N GLU A 278 -36.08 1.77 -10.26
CA GLU A 278 -35.70 2.62 -11.38
C GLU A 278 -34.33 3.31 -11.16
N GLU A 279 -34.07 3.81 -9.95
CA GLU A 279 -32.78 4.41 -9.57
C GLU A 279 -31.63 3.41 -9.67
N TRP A 280 -31.88 2.17 -9.24
CA TRP A 280 -30.92 1.09 -9.32
C TRP A 280 -30.65 0.68 -10.76
N ASP A 281 -31.69 0.54 -11.57
CA ASP A 281 -31.56 0.19 -12.99
C ASP A 281 -30.75 1.27 -13.74
N ASN A 282 -30.98 2.55 -13.42
CA ASN A 282 -30.19 3.67 -13.95
C ASN A 282 -28.73 3.64 -13.46
N ALA A 283 -28.49 3.34 -12.19
CA ALA A 283 -27.15 3.23 -11.62
C ALA A 283 -26.34 2.11 -12.27
N GLU A 284 -26.96 0.93 -12.43
CA GLU A 284 -26.34 -0.23 -13.08
C GLU A 284 -26.07 0.04 -14.56
N ALA A 285 -27.00 0.67 -15.27
CA ALA A 285 -26.81 1.08 -16.66
C ALA A 285 -25.63 2.04 -16.82
N ALA A 286 -25.50 3.04 -15.93
CA ALA A 286 -24.40 3.99 -15.95
C ALA A 286 -23.03 3.32 -15.71
N LEU A 287 -22.93 2.43 -14.72
CA LEU A 287 -21.69 1.67 -14.46
C LEU A 287 -21.35 0.75 -15.65
N LYS A 288 -22.34 0.06 -16.20
CA LYS A 288 -22.18 -0.82 -17.36
C LYS A 288 -21.68 -0.04 -18.58
N GLN A 289 -22.28 1.10 -18.88
CA GLN A 289 -21.85 1.95 -19.99
C GLN A 289 -20.40 2.41 -19.81
N ALA A 290 -20.03 2.88 -18.61
CA ALA A 290 -18.65 3.31 -18.34
C ALA A 290 -17.65 2.15 -18.50
N LEU A 291 -18.02 0.94 -18.06
CA LEU A 291 -17.21 -0.27 -18.26
C LEU A 291 -17.07 -0.63 -19.76
N ASP A 292 -18.15 -0.59 -20.52
CA ASP A 292 -18.16 -0.86 -21.95
C ASP A 292 -17.30 0.17 -22.72
N THR A 293 -17.44 1.47 -22.40
CA THR A 293 -16.64 2.56 -22.98
C THR A 293 -15.15 2.43 -22.63
N SER A 294 -14.79 1.87 -21.47
CA SER A 294 -13.40 1.70 -21.05
C SER A 294 -12.59 0.74 -21.95
N GLY A 295 -13.26 -0.11 -22.73
CA GLY A 295 -12.65 -1.15 -23.55
C GLY A 295 -11.99 -2.29 -22.77
N GLN A 296 -12.10 -2.30 -21.43
CA GLN A 296 -11.55 -3.34 -20.58
C GLN A 296 -12.51 -4.52 -20.47
N LYS A 297 -11.97 -5.74 -20.35
CA LYS A 297 -12.79 -6.93 -20.11
C LYS A 297 -13.34 -6.89 -18.69
N TRP A 298 -14.65 -7.04 -18.55
CA TRP A 298 -15.35 -7.06 -17.28
C TRP A 298 -16.38 -8.20 -17.24
N THR A 299 -16.83 -8.54 -16.04
CA THR A 299 -17.79 -9.63 -15.77
C THR A 299 -18.90 -9.15 -14.83
N ILE A 300 -20.07 -9.78 -14.84
CA ILE A 300 -21.11 -9.52 -13.84
C ILE A 300 -20.86 -10.36 -12.58
N ASN A 301 -21.13 -9.78 -11.41
CA ASN A 301 -21.16 -10.44 -10.11
C ASN A 301 -22.55 -10.19 -9.48
N GLU A 302 -23.48 -11.10 -9.76
CA GLU A 302 -24.90 -10.87 -9.46
C GLU A 302 -25.17 -10.78 -7.95
N GLY A 303 -25.85 -9.72 -7.53
CA GLY A 303 -26.35 -9.57 -6.15
C GLY A 303 -25.33 -9.16 -5.10
N ASP A 304 -24.07 -8.88 -5.49
CA ASP A 304 -22.99 -8.54 -4.56
C ASP A 304 -22.76 -7.02 -4.40
N GLY A 305 -23.69 -6.20 -4.90
CA GLY A 305 -23.69 -4.74 -4.74
C GLY A 305 -23.74 -4.30 -3.26
N ALA A 306 -23.39 -3.05 -2.98
CA ALA A 306 -23.59 -2.50 -1.64
C ALA A 306 -25.08 -2.25 -1.38
N PHE A 307 -25.52 -2.17 -0.12
CA PHE A 307 -26.95 -1.95 0.19
C PHE A 307 -27.49 -0.62 -0.37
N TYR A 308 -26.62 0.36 -0.68
CA TYR A 308 -26.96 1.69 -1.20
C TYR A 308 -26.73 1.87 -2.71
N GLY A 309 -26.12 0.91 -3.40
CA GLY A 309 -25.88 1.03 -4.84
C GLY A 309 -24.96 -0.02 -5.46
N PRO A 310 -24.92 -0.10 -6.80
CA PRO A 310 -24.05 -1.03 -7.51
C PRO A 310 -22.59 -0.56 -7.47
N LYS A 311 -21.65 -1.48 -7.72
CA LYS A 311 -20.21 -1.18 -7.67
C LYS A 311 -19.41 -1.91 -8.74
N ILE A 312 -18.29 -1.30 -9.13
CA ILE A 312 -17.23 -1.94 -9.90
C ILE A 312 -16.17 -2.40 -8.92
N ASP A 313 -15.95 -3.71 -8.86
CA ASP A 313 -14.90 -4.32 -8.05
C ASP A 313 -13.68 -4.66 -8.89
N ILE A 314 -12.52 -4.28 -8.40
CA ILE A 314 -11.23 -4.60 -9.01
C ILE A 314 -10.66 -5.79 -8.25
N ILE A 315 -10.53 -6.90 -8.97
CA ILE A 315 -10.16 -8.18 -8.39
C ILE A 315 -8.74 -8.54 -8.84
N LEU A 316 -7.83 -8.59 -7.87
CA LEU A 316 -6.46 -9.02 -8.06
C LEU A 316 -6.30 -10.48 -7.66
N LYS A 317 -5.50 -11.20 -8.44
CA LYS A 317 -5.06 -12.54 -8.09
C LYS A 317 -3.67 -12.45 -7.46
N ASP A 318 -3.50 -13.02 -6.27
CA ASP A 318 -2.19 -13.10 -5.63
C ASP A 318 -1.31 -14.20 -6.25
N SER A 319 -0.09 -14.37 -5.73
CA SER A 319 0.86 -15.40 -6.19
C SER A 319 0.37 -16.83 -6.01
N ASP A 320 -0.62 -17.03 -5.14
CA ASP A 320 -1.17 -18.34 -4.75
C ASP A 320 -2.44 -18.66 -5.53
N GLY A 321 -2.88 -17.70 -6.33
CA GLY A 321 -4.06 -17.79 -7.16
C GLY A 321 -5.34 -17.39 -6.46
N LYS A 322 -5.28 -16.86 -5.24
CA LYS A 322 -6.46 -16.38 -4.51
C LYS A 322 -6.85 -14.99 -5.01
N GLU A 323 -8.15 -14.80 -5.19
CA GLU A 323 -8.73 -13.52 -5.59
C GLU A 323 -8.94 -12.60 -4.37
N HIS A 324 -8.54 -11.35 -4.51
CA HIS A 324 -8.70 -10.29 -3.52
C HIS A 324 -9.37 -9.10 -4.18
N GLN A 325 -10.48 -8.65 -3.59
CA GLN A 325 -11.04 -7.35 -3.91
C GLN A 325 -10.18 -6.26 -3.26
N THR A 326 -9.65 -5.36 -4.11
CA THR A 326 -8.75 -4.27 -3.69
C THR A 326 -9.41 -2.91 -3.92
N ALA A 327 -9.41 -2.41 -5.16
CA ALA A 327 -10.13 -1.19 -5.50
C ALA A 327 -11.64 -1.46 -5.64
N THR A 328 -12.41 -0.40 -5.46
CA THR A 328 -13.85 -0.39 -5.71
C THR A 328 -14.30 1.00 -6.14
N ILE A 329 -15.31 1.07 -7.00
CA ILE A 329 -16.01 2.30 -7.40
C ILE A 329 -17.50 2.03 -7.22
N GLN A 330 -18.16 2.72 -6.29
CA GLN A 330 -19.53 2.44 -5.87
C GLN A 330 -20.40 3.68 -6.13
N LEU A 331 -21.55 3.48 -6.75
CA LEU A 331 -22.44 4.57 -7.15
C LEU A 331 -23.62 4.67 -6.19
N ASP A 332 -23.71 5.75 -5.42
CA ASP A 332 -24.66 5.94 -4.33
C ASP A 332 -25.62 7.12 -4.61
N PHE A 333 -26.90 6.80 -4.73
CA PHE A 333 -28.00 7.76 -4.88
C PHE A 333 -28.76 8.02 -3.57
N GLN A 334 -28.44 7.28 -2.51
CA GLN A 334 -29.23 7.14 -1.31
C GLN A 334 -28.68 7.97 -0.17
N LEU A 335 -27.37 7.92 0.09
CA LEU A 335 -26.75 8.70 1.16
C LEU A 335 -26.93 10.22 0.97
N PRO A 336 -26.79 10.80 -0.25
CA PRO A 336 -27.12 12.21 -0.47
C PRO A 336 -28.55 12.58 -0.08
N LYS A 337 -29.54 11.71 -0.33
CA LYS A 337 -30.93 11.94 0.04
C LYS A 337 -31.15 11.88 1.54
N ARG A 338 -30.53 10.92 2.23
CA ARG A 338 -30.62 10.79 3.70
C ARG A 338 -30.05 12.00 4.41
N PHE A 339 -28.98 12.59 3.86
CA PHE A 339 -28.39 13.84 4.35
C PHE A 339 -29.05 15.11 3.78
N LYS A 340 -30.05 14.97 2.90
CA LYS A 340 -30.74 16.08 2.21
C LYS A 340 -29.74 17.03 1.53
N LEU A 341 -28.73 16.45 0.88
CA LEU A 341 -27.74 17.23 0.15
C LEU A 341 -28.36 17.81 -1.11
N GLU A 342 -28.02 19.07 -1.39
CA GLU A 342 -28.53 19.79 -2.56
C GLU A 342 -27.47 20.75 -3.14
N TYR A 343 -27.57 21.00 -4.44
CA TYR A 343 -26.90 22.09 -5.14
C TYR A 343 -27.93 22.85 -6.00
N GLN A 344 -27.69 24.14 -6.22
CA GLN A 344 -28.55 24.98 -7.04
C GLN A 344 -28.19 24.86 -8.52
N ALA A 345 -29.19 24.60 -9.37
CA ALA A 345 -29.03 24.41 -10.81
C ALA A 345 -30.20 24.98 -11.63
N PRO A 346 -29.96 25.41 -12.88
CA PRO A 346 -31.04 25.72 -13.83
C PRO A 346 -31.74 24.43 -14.29
N ALA A 347 -33.00 24.53 -14.70
CA ALA A 347 -33.82 23.41 -15.17
C ALA A 347 -33.74 22.17 -14.24
N PRO A 348 -34.03 22.31 -12.93
CA PRO A 348 -33.73 21.30 -11.91
C PRO A 348 -34.34 19.92 -12.20
N GLU A 349 -35.51 19.85 -12.83
CA GLU A 349 -36.14 18.59 -13.21
C GLU A 349 -35.34 17.80 -14.25
N LEU A 350 -34.78 18.49 -15.26
CA LEU A 350 -33.94 17.86 -16.29
C LEU A 350 -32.54 17.57 -15.76
N GLU A 351 -31.98 18.50 -15.00
CA GLU A 351 -30.68 18.35 -14.34
C GLU A 351 -30.66 17.10 -13.43
N SER A 352 -31.76 16.85 -12.69
CA SER A 352 -31.90 15.65 -11.83
C SER A 352 -31.85 14.32 -12.60
N LYS A 353 -32.14 14.36 -13.90
CA LYS A 353 -32.09 13.21 -14.83
C LYS A 353 -30.81 13.18 -15.66
N GLY A 354 -29.91 14.15 -15.46
CA GLY A 354 -28.70 14.30 -16.28
C GLY A 354 -28.97 14.75 -17.71
N GLN A 355 -30.13 15.35 -17.97
CA GLN A 355 -30.54 15.81 -19.30
C GLN A 355 -30.24 17.31 -19.47
N THR A 356 -29.89 17.71 -20.69
CA THR A 356 -29.61 19.10 -21.04
C THR A 356 -30.75 19.70 -21.87
N THR A 357 -30.96 21.01 -21.78
CA THR A 357 -31.91 21.76 -22.61
C THR A 357 -31.33 23.12 -23.00
N ASP A 358 -31.71 23.60 -24.18
CA ASP A 358 -31.41 24.95 -24.66
C ASP A 358 -32.63 25.89 -24.55
N ASP A 359 -33.74 25.42 -23.99
CA ASP A 359 -34.96 26.21 -23.80
C ASP A 359 -34.73 27.35 -22.76
N PRO A 360 -34.80 28.63 -23.18
CA PRO A 360 -34.59 29.76 -22.27
C PRO A 360 -35.57 29.82 -21.10
N GLU A 361 -36.81 29.35 -21.27
CA GLU A 361 -37.82 29.35 -20.21
C GLU A 361 -37.44 28.35 -19.12
N LEU A 362 -37.04 27.13 -19.50
CA LEU A 362 -36.59 26.11 -18.54
C LEU A 362 -35.28 26.50 -17.85
N LEU A 363 -34.34 27.10 -18.60
CA LEU A 363 -33.07 27.57 -18.06
C LEU A 363 -33.22 28.76 -17.10
N SER A 364 -34.29 29.54 -17.23
CA SER A 364 -34.59 30.65 -16.30
C SER A 364 -34.99 30.16 -14.90
N LYS A 365 -35.50 28.93 -14.77
CA LYS A 365 -35.90 28.32 -13.50
C LYS A 365 -34.68 27.72 -12.80
N GLN A 366 -34.34 28.25 -11.62
CA GLN A 366 -33.32 27.67 -10.75
C GLN A 366 -33.97 26.96 -9.56
N GLY A 367 -33.38 25.85 -9.15
CA GLY A 367 -33.82 25.14 -7.95
C GLY A 367 -32.81 24.12 -7.45
N PRO A 368 -33.10 23.52 -6.28
CA PRO A 368 -32.23 22.51 -5.68
C PRO A 368 -32.31 21.19 -6.44
N VAL A 369 -31.16 20.53 -6.59
CA VAL A 369 -31.01 19.18 -7.12
C VAL A 369 -30.10 18.38 -6.20
N THR A 370 -30.42 17.11 -5.96
CA THR A 370 -29.59 16.22 -5.16
C THR A 370 -28.38 15.73 -5.95
N PRO A 371 -27.14 15.83 -5.42
CA PRO A 371 -25.96 15.31 -6.10
C PRO A 371 -25.92 13.78 -6.06
N VAL A 372 -25.21 13.20 -7.01
CA VAL A 372 -24.85 11.78 -7.00
C VAL A 372 -23.50 11.61 -6.30
N LEU A 373 -23.39 10.60 -5.44
CA LEU A 373 -22.17 10.30 -4.69
C LEU A 373 -21.48 9.08 -5.27
N ILE A 374 -20.18 9.19 -5.57
CA ILE A 374 -19.35 8.05 -5.95
C ILE A 374 -18.35 7.80 -4.84
N HIS A 375 -18.42 6.62 -4.23
CA HIS A 375 -17.41 6.12 -3.28
C HIS A 375 -16.33 5.39 -4.05
N ARG A 376 -15.06 5.60 -3.69
CA ARG A 376 -13.98 4.93 -4.41
C ARG A 376 -12.72 4.77 -3.58
N ALA A 377 -12.04 3.63 -3.74
CA ALA A 377 -10.72 3.35 -3.18
C ALA A 377 -9.83 2.69 -4.27
N ILE A 378 -8.54 3.04 -4.35
CA ILE A 378 -7.59 2.51 -5.36
C ILE A 378 -6.86 1.32 -4.75
N LEU A 379 -6.37 1.45 -3.53
CA LEU A 379 -5.71 0.34 -2.85
C LEU A 379 -6.71 -0.52 -2.10
N GLY A 380 -7.86 0.06 -1.75
CA GLY A 380 -8.71 -0.46 -0.69
C GLY A 380 -8.09 -0.01 0.62
N SER A 381 -7.65 -0.94 1.47
CA SER A 381 -6.81 -0.57 2.61
C SER A 381 -5.32 -0.60 2.26
N VAL A 382 -4.58 0.38 2.78
CA VAL A 382 -3.12 0.43 2.66
C VAL A 382 -2.50 -0.83 3.26
N GLU A 383 -3.03 -1.32 4.38
CA GLU A 383 -2.60 -2.56 5.05
C GLU A 383 -2.74 -3.77 4.12
N ARG A 384 -3.91 -3.98 3.51
CA ARG A 384 -4.15 -5.12 2.62
C ARG A 384 -3.24 -5.02 1.41
N MET A 385 -3.12 -3.84 0.83
CA MET A 385 -2.23 -3.62 -0.29
C MET A 385 -0.76 -3.89 0.07
N MET A 386 -0.31 -3.49 1.26
CA MET A 386 1.03 -3.84 1.73
C MET A 386 1.22 -5.36 1.80
N ALA A 387 0.26 -6.13 2.34
CA ALA A 387 0.34 -7.59 2.32
C ALA A 387 0.51 -8.13 0.88
N LEU A 388 -0.35 -7.70 -0.04
CA LEU A 388 -0.30 -8.15 -1.43
C LEU A 388 1.04 -7.79 -2.11
N LEU A 389 1.59 -6.60 -1.85
CA LEU A 389 2.88 -6.19 -2.39
C LEU A 389 4.05 -6.97 -1.78
N ILE A 390 4.00 -7.29 -0.48
CA ILE A 390 5.01 -8.11 0.20
C ILE A 390 5.08 -9.50 -0.44
N GLU A 391 3.94 -10.11 -0.73
CA GLU A 391 3.84 -11.43 -1.36
C GLU A 391 4.21 -11.37 -2.84
N HIS A 392 3.64 -10.41 -3.59
CA HIS A 392 3.88 -10.20 -5.03
C HIS A 392 5.37 -10.02 -5.35
N TYR A 393 6.08 -9.25 -4.52
CA TYR A 393 7.51 -9.01 -4.71
C TYR A 393 8.42 -10.01 -3.97
N ASN A 394 7.84 -10.95 -3.21
CA ASN A 394 8.59 -11.87 -2.35
C ASN A 394 9.66 -11.12 -1.51
N GLY A 395 9.25 -9.99 -0.91
CA GLY A 395 10.12 -9.11 -0.13
C GLY A 395 11.13 -8.24 -0.91
N HIS A 396 11.14 -8.24 -2.24
CA HIS A 396 12.08 -7.48 -3.08
C HIS A 396 11.37 -6.38 -3.88
N TYR A 397 11.12 -5.26 -3.21
CA TYR A 397 10.29 -4.16 -3.74
C TYR A 397 11.03 -3.27 -4.76
N PRO A 398 10.30 -2.50 -5.58
CA PRO A 398 10.85 -1.38 -6.32
C PRO A 398 11.56 -0.39 -5.39
N PHE A 399 12.60 0.25 -5.91
CA PHE A 399 13.48 1.09 -5.10
C PHE A 399 12.74 2.21 -4.36
N TRP A 400 11.72 2.81 -4.97
CA TRP A 400 10.92 3.87 -4.35
C TRP A 400 10.10 3.39 -3.15
N LEU A 401 9.54 2.18 -3.22
CA LEU A 401 8.71 1.56 -2.19
C LEU A 401 9.53 0.89 -1.09
N ASN A 402 10.72 0.38 -1.41
CA ASN A 402 11.52 -0.40 -0.47
C ASN A 402 11.92 0.46 0.76
N PRO A 403 11.61 0.01 2.00
CA PRO A 403 11.96 0.74 3.23
C PRO A 403 13.45 0.64 3.60
N ARG A 404 14.17 -0.33 3.01
CA ARG A 404 15.61 -0.58 3.15
C ARG A 404 16.30 -0.38 1.79
N LYS A 405 16.51 0.88 1.43
CA LYS A 405 17.01 1.25 0.09
C LYS A 405 18.45 0.82 -0.12
N ALA A 406 19.37 1.19 0.77
CA ALA A 406 20.77 0.83 0.62
C ALA A 406 21.45 0.49 1.96
N ILE A 407 22.47 -0.36 1.90
CA ILE A 407 23.38 -0.63 3.02
C ILE A 407 24.83 -0.61 2.54
N ILE A 408 25.72 -0.02 3.35
CA ILE A 408 27.16 -0.06 3.15
C ILE A 408 27.77 -1.11 4.07
N LEU A 409 28.59 -1.99 3.51
CA LEU A 409 29.30 -3.06 4.19
C LEU A 409 30.80 -2.81 4.09
N THR A 410 31.49 -2.73 5.22
CA THR A 410 32.97 -2.65 5.22
C THR A 410 33.58 -4.04 5.04
N LEU A 411 34.62 -4.14 4.22
CA LEU A 411 35.35 -5.37 3.99
C LEU A 411 36.21 -5.77 5.20
N ASN A 412 36.78 -4.77 5.87
CA ASN A 412 37.59 -4.88 7.08
C ASN A 412 37.39 -3.62 7.96
N ASP A 413 38.08 -3.58 9.09
CA ASP A 413 38.05 -2.54 10.12
C ASP A 413 39.23 -1.55 10.00
N GLU A 414 39.94 -1.53 8.87
CA GLU A 414 40.98 -0.54 8.62
C GLU A 414 40.39 0.88 8.65
N GLU A 415 41.07 1.80 9.34
CA GLU A 415 40.57 3.17 9.55
C GLU A 415 40.23 3.89 8.24
N VAL A 416 41.06 3.69 7.20
CA VAL A 416 40.83 4.25 5.86
C VAL A 416 39.53 3.76 5.21
N VAL A 417 39.12 2.52 5.50
CA VAL A 417 37.89 1.91 5.00
C VAL A 417 36.69 2.41 5.79
N LEU A 418 36.81 2.49 7.12
CA LEU A 418 35.76 3.00 8.00
C LEU A 418 35.44 4.47 7.73
N ASP A 419 36.46 5.32 7.61
CA ASP A 419 36.32 6.75 7.27
C ASP A 419 35.67 6.92 5.90
N TRP A 420 36.11 6.16 4.90
CA TRP A 420 35.53 6.24 3.57
C TRP A 420 34.08 5.75 3.53
N ALA A 421 33.73 4.68 4.28
CA ALA A 421 32.36 4.19 4.37
C ALA A 421 31.41 5.22 5.02
N LYS A 422 31.86 5.92 6.07
CA LYS A 422 31.11 7.02 6.70
C LYS A 422 30.91 8.18 5.73
N LYS A 423 31.96 8.62 5.03
CA LYS A 423 31.90 9.65 3.99
C LYS A 423 30.95 9.26 2.85
N ALA A 424 31.03 8.02 2.36
CA ALA A 424 30.13 7.52 1.33
C ALA A 424 28.67 7.52 1.81
N LYS A 425 28.39 7.09 3.05
CA LYS A 425 27.06 7.18 3.66
C LYS A 425 26.55 8.61 3.68
N GLU A 426 27.36 9.56 4.13
CA GLU A 426 27.00 10.98 4.15
C GLU A 426 26.67 11.48 2.74
N MET A 427 27.48 11.16 1.74
CA MET A 427 27.25 11.57 0.35
C MET A 427 25.98 10.95 -0.27
N LEU A 428 25.60 9.74 0.14
CA LEU A 428 24.39 9.06 -0.33
C LEU A 428 23.12 9.50 0.41
N THR A 429 23.27 9.93 1.66
CA THR A 429 22.17 10.37 2.54
C THR A 429 21.91 11.87 2.41
N SER A 430 22.92 12.65 2.04
CA SER A 430 22.86 14.11 2.07
C SER A 430 21.80 14.65 1.13
N SER A 431 21.06 15.62 1.64
CA SER A 431 20.01 16.32 0.93
C SER A 431 20.52 17.54 0.18
N THR A 432 21.85 17.71 0.09
CA THR A 432 22.49 18.93 -0.41
C THR A 432 22.15 19.12 -1.89
N PRO A 433 21.66 20.32 -2.30
CA PRO A 433 21.40 20.59 -3.70
C PRO A 433 22.70 20.43 -4.51
N VAL A 434 22.59 19.74 -5.64
CA VAL A 434 23.63 19.76 -6.68
C VAL A 434 23.82 21.22 -7.11
N PRO A 435 25.06 21.66 -7.42
CA PRO A 435 25.36 23.04 -7.81
C PRO A 435 24.49 23.62 -8.94
N PHE A 436 23.80 22.78 -9.74
CA PHE A 436 22.84 23.20 -10.76
C PHE A 436 21.72 24.13 -10.24
N ILE A 437 21.28 23.98 -8.97
CA ILE A 437 20.25 24.86 -8.39
C ILE A 437 20.84 26.22 -7.96
N ARG A 438 22.16 26.29 -7.73
CA ARG A 438 22.82 27.54 -7.31
C ARG A 438 22.96 28.54 -8.47
N GLU A 439 23.04 28.06 -9.72
CA GLU A 439 23.01 28.89 -10.93
C GLU A 439 21.59 29.33 -11.33
N ALA A 440 20.56 28.52 -11.07
CA ALA A 440 19.18 28.88 -11.40
C ALA A 440 18.56 29.91 -10.42
N LEU A 441 19.06 29.98 -9.18
CA LEU A 441 18.59 30.91 -8.15
C LEU A 441 19.46 32.17 -8.02
N SER A 442 20.41 32.40 -8.92
CA SER A 442 21.25 33.61 -8.91
C SER A 442 20.61 34.81 -9.62
N HIS A 443 19.41 34.65 -10.19
CA HIS A 443 18.62 35.77 -10.69
C HIS A 443 17.40 35.96 -9.79
N GLU A 444 17.48 37.01 -8.97
CA GLU A 444 16.37 37.68 -8.30
C GLU A 444 15.52 36.82 -7.36
N HIS A 445 16.05 36.49 -6.18
CA HIS A 445 15.31 36.58 -4.90
C HIS A 445 16.28 36.25 -3.76
N HIS A 446 16.72 37.26 -3.02
CA HIS A 446 17.40 37.06 -1.74
C HIS A 446 16.44 36.37 -0.76
N PRO A 447 16.75 35.17 -0.22
CA PRO A 447 15.93 34.59 0.84
C PRO A 447 16.03 35.49 2.08
N LEU A 448 14.88 35.85 2.64
CA LEU A 448 14.76 36.68 3.84
C LEU A 448 15.65 36.12 4.98
N PRO A 449 16.42 36.97 5.68
CA PRO A 449 17.27 36.52 6.78
C PRO A 449 16.42 36.01 7.95
N SER A 450 16.72 34.81 8.45
CA SER A 450 16.17 34.30 9.71
C SER A 450 16.85 35.01 10.91
N PRO A 451 16.17 35.18 12.05
CA PRO A 451 16.82 35.67 13.27
C PRO A 451 17.94 34.70 13.66
N GLY A 452 19.21 35.13 13.57
CA GLY A 452 20.37 34.30 13.89
C GLY A 452 21.18 33.77 12.69
N GLY A 453 20.89 34.18 11.45
CA GLY A 453 21.77 33.93 10.30
C GLY A 453 21.80 32.48 9.78
N LEU A 454 20.95 31.60 10.31
CA LEU A 454 20.72 30.28 9.73
C LEU A 454 19.76 30.40 8.55
N PRO A 455 20.07 29.88 7.35
CA PRO A 455 19.12 29.88 6.25
C PRO A 455 17.87 29.06 6.63
N TRP A 456 16.68 29.58 6.31
CA TRP A 456 15.44 28.79 6.34
C TRP A 456 15.67 27.47 5.61
N PRO A 457 15.21 26.32 6.15
CA PRO A 457 15.43 25.04 5.50
C PRO A 457 14.73 25.04 4.13
N VAL A 458 15.52 25.16 3.06
CA VAL A 458 15.09 24.84 1.70
C VAL A 458 14.65 23.39 1.73
N SER A 459 13.46 23.08 1.18
CA SER A 459 12.90 21.73 1.09
C SER A 459 14.01 20.75 0.63
N PRO A 460 14.57 19.95 1.55
CA PRO A 460 15.76 19.17 1.22
C PRO A 460 15.35 18.08 0.23
N ARG A 461 16.27 17.64 -0.64
CA ARG A 461 16.07 16.35 -1.33
C ARG A 461 15.67 15.30 -0.30
N PRO A 462 14.72 14.38 -0.60
CA PRO A 462 14.33 13.35 0.34
C PRO A 462 15.55 12.60 0.84
N LYS A 463 15.77 12.60 2.17
CA LYS A 463 16.86 11.82 2.78
C LYS A 463 16.66 10.35 2.42
N LEU A 464 17.69 9.75 1.86
CA LEU A 464 17.69 8.32 1.52
C LEU A 464 18.11 7.51 2.73
N PRO A 465 17.32 6.52 3.18
CA PRO A 465 17.77 5.61 4.23
C PRO A 465 18.93 4.75 3.70
N VAL A 466 20.12 5.00 4.25
CA VAL A 466 21.35 4.24 3.98
C VAL A 466 21.90 3.73 5.31
N ASP A 467 21.93 2.41 5.47
CA ASP A 467 22.49 1.75 6.64
C ASP A 467 24.00 1.51 6.48
N LEU A 468 24.71 1.33 7.59
CA LEU A 468 26.14 0.99 7.60
C LEU A 468 26.35 -0.20 8.55
N ASP A 469 27.01 -1.24 8.05
CA ASP A 469 27.49 -2.38 8.83
C ASP A 469 29.02 -2.45 8.76
N ASP A 470 29.64 -1.81 9.75
CA ASP A 470 31.07 -1.80 10.00
C ASP A 470 31.51 -2.87 11.03
N SER A 471 30.63 -3.82 11.36
CA SER A 471 30.95 -4.88 12.32
C SER A 471 32.13 -5.75 11.85
N PRO A 472 32.89 -6.38 12.75
CA PRO A 472 34.04 -7.22 12.39
C PRO A 472 33.64 -8.59 11.78
N ARG A 473 32.40 -8.75 11.34
CA ARG A 473 31.88 -10.00 10.77
C ARG A 473 32.38 -10.20 9.34
N SER A 474 32.54 -11.46 8.92
CA SER A 474 32.89 -11.79 7.54
C SER A 474 31.92 -11.16 6.53
N LEU A 475 32.43 -10.63 5.42
CA LEU A 475 31.62 -10.02 4.37
C LEU A 475 30.47 -10.93 3.88
N SER A 476 30.71 -12.24 3.75
CA SER A 476 29.67 -13.20 3.33
C SER A 476 28.45 -13.21 4.26
N LYS A 477 28.67 -13.13 5.58
CA LYS A 477 27.59 -13.05 6.58
C LYS A 477 26.85 -11.72 6.47
N LYS A 478 27.57 -10.62 6.30
CA LYS A 478 26.97 -9.29 6.11
C LYS A 478 26.08 -9.24 4.86
N ILE A 479 26.58 -9.74 3.73
CA ILE A 479 25.83 -9.82 2.46
C ILE A 479 24.61 -10.72 2.61
N SER A 480 24.76 -11.90 3.23
CA SER A 480 23.64 -12.82 3.46
C SER A 480 22.54 -12.20 4.31
N GLU A 481 22.90 -11.46 5.37
CA GLU A 481 21.94 -10.76 6.21
C GLU A 481 21.27 -9.61 5.46
N ALA A 482 22.03 -8.83 4.68
CA ALA A 482 21.49 -7.76 3.86
C ALA A 482 20.49 -8.28 2.82
N LYS A 483 20.78 -9.42 2.18
CA LYS A 483 19.85 -10.08 1.25
C LYS A 483 18.59 -10.56 1.97
N ARG A 484 18.71 -11.20 3.13
CA ARG A 484 17.56 -11.63 3.94
C ARG A 484 16.68 -10.45 4.38
N LYS A 485 17.29 -9.32 4.74
CA LYS A 485 16.59 -8.07 5.09
C LYS A 485 16.00 -7.33 3.89
N GLY A 486 16.21 -7.80 2.66
CA GLY A 486 15.60 -7.24 1.45
C GLY A 486 16.15 -5.89 1.02
N TYR A 487 17.43 -5.59 1.25
CA TYR A 487 18.03 -4.34 0.76
C TYR A 487 18.01 -4.26 -0.76
N SER A 488 17.63 -3.11 -1.31
CA SER A 488 17.65 -2.88 -2.76
C SER A 488 19.07 -2.79 -3.31
N ALA A 489 19.94 -2.04 -2.63
CA ALA A 489 21.34 -1.86 -3.00
C ALA A 489 22.28 -2.31 -1.87
N ILE A 490 23.20 -3.23 -2.17
CA ILE A 490 24.23 -3.69 -1.24
C ILE A 490 25.56 -3.13 -1.69
N ILE A 491 26.12 -2.20 -0.91
CA ILE A 491 27.35 -1.48 -1.23
C ILE A 491 28.48 -2.07 -0.40
N VAL A 492 29.62 -2.37 -1.03
CA VAL A 492 30.83 -2.89 -0.39
C VAL A 492 31.96 -1.89 -0.54
N VAL A 493 32.66 -1.65 0.57
CA VAL A 493 33.81 -0.74 0.66
C VAL A 493 35.02 -1.49 1.21
N GLY A 494 36.11 -1.52 0.45
CA GLY A 494 37.42 -1.97 0.91
C GLY A 494 38.53 -0.96 0.61
N ALA A 495 39.78 -1.31 0.94
CA ALA A 495 40.93 -0.41 0.82
C ALA A 495 41.11 0.17 -0.60
N ARG A 496 40.88 -0.64 -1.64
CA ARG A 496 40.92 -0.18 -3.05
C ARG A 496 39.89 0.91 -3.31
N ASN A 497 38.67 0.75 -2.81
CA ASN A 497 37.59 1.71 -2.98
C ASN A 497 37.89 3.03 -2.24
N ALA A 498 38.48 2.93 -1.04
CA ALA A 498 38.92 4.10 -0.27
C ALA A 498 40.03 4.90 -0.98
N ALA A 499 40.96 4.19 -1.65
CA ALA A 499 42.01 4.80 -2.45
C ALA A 499 41.46 5.45 -3.73
N SER A 500 40.57 4.77 -4.47
CA SER A 500 39.99 5.29 -5.73
C SER A 500 38.80 6.22 -5.55
N LYS A 501 38.36 6.46 -4.30
CA LYS A 501 37.15 7.25 -3.97
C LYS A 501 35.88 6.72 -4.67
N THR A 502 35.76 5.40 -4.75
CA THR A 502 34.62 4.68 -5.35
C THR A 502 33.90 3.80 -4.32
N VAL A 503 32.83 3.14 -4.74
CA VAL A 503 32.17 2.04 -4.03
C VAL A 503 31.82 0.93 -5.02
N THR A 504 31.73 -0.31 -4.54
CA THR A 504 31.20 -1.44 -5.32
C THR A 504 29.75 -1.66 -4.91
N VAL A 505 28.79 -1.65 -5.83
CA VAL A 505 27.35 -1.78 -5.50
C VAL A 505 26.71 -2.95 -6.25
N ASP A 506 25.96 -3.77 -5.52
CA ASP A 506 25.05 -4.78 -6.06
C ASP A 506 23.62 -4.22 -6.14
N LEU A 507 23.08 -4.09 -7.37
CA LEU A 507 21.74 -3.58 -7.65
C LEU A 507 20.75 -4.70 -8.07
N SER A 508 21.17 -5.97 -7.99
CA SER A 508 20.40 -7.10 -8.52
C SER A 508 19.08 -7.38 -7.81
N SER A 509 18.88 -6.84 -6.61
CA SER A 509 17.64 -6.95 -5.84
C SER A 509 16.54 -5.98 -6.30
N ILE A 510 16.84 -5.03 -7.20
CA ILE A 510 15.87 -4.07 -7.72
C ILE A 510 15.09 -4.70 -8.88
N PRO A 511 13.75 -4.80 -8.82
CA PRO A 511 12.94 -5.22 -9.95
C PRO A 511 12.99 -4.18 -11.09
N ASP A 512 13.75 -4.48 -12.16
CA ASP A 512 13.87 -3.57 -13.32
C ASP A 512 12.69 -3.75 -14.29
N ARG A 513 11.49 -3.32 -13.88
CA ARG A 513 10.27 -3.47 -14.69
C ARG A 513 10.22 -2.54 -15.90
N PHE A 514 10.84 -1.38 -15.83
CA PHE A 514 10.78 -0.33 -16.87
C PHE A 514 12.09 -0.17 -17.64
N GLY A 515 13.06 -1.05 -17.43
CA GLY A 515 14.38 -0.94 -18.06
C GLY A 515 15.14 0.32 -17.66
N PHE A 516 14.80 0.93 -16.52
CA PHE A 516 15.45 2.16 -16.05
C PHE A 516 16.95 1.92 -15.84
N LEU A 517 17.30 0.81 -15.18
CA LEU A 517 18.71 0.48 -14.96
C LEU A 517 19.44 0.25 -16.27
N SER A 518 18.78 -0.34 -17.27
CA SER A 518 19.36 -0.57 -18.60
C SER A 518 19.54 0.69 -19.46
N SER A 519 18.89 1.81 -19.11
CA SER A 519 18.88 3.06 -19.89
C SER A 519 19.54 4.24 -19.18
N ASP A 520 19.81 4.13 -17.87
CA ASP A 520 20.41 5.21 -17.09
C ASP A 520 21.85 5.52 -17.51
N ARG A 521 22.14 6.79 -17.79
CA ARG A 521 23.45 7.23 -18.29
C ARG A 521 24.60 6.94 -17.31
N ASN A 522 24.38 7.03 -16.00
CA ASN A 522 25.44 6.77 -15.01
C ASN A 522 25.70 5.26 -14.91
N VAL A 523 24.65 4.43 -15.01
CA VAL A 523 24.79 2.97 -15.10
C VAL A 523 25.56 2.59 -16.37
N LEU A 524 25.17 3.14 -17.52
CA LEU A 524 25.86 2.92 -18.79
C LEU A 524 27.34 3.37 -18.76
N GLN A 525 27.62 4.54 -18.17
CA GLN A 525 29.00 5.02 -18.01
C GLN A 525 29.83 4.11 -17.09
N ALA A 526 29.25 3.60 -16.01
CA ALA A 526 29.92 2.66 -15.12
C ALA A 526 30.21 1.31 -15.81
N LEU A 527 29.31 0.86 -16.70
CA LEU A 527 29.55 -0.32 -17.54
C LEU A 527 30.71 -0.08 -18.52
N ASN A 528 30.69 1.04 -19.25
CA ASN A 528 31.75 1.37 -20.22
C ASN A 528 33.13 1.52 -19.57
N SER A 529 33.19 2.15 -18.38
CA SER A 529 34.44 2.37 -17.64
C SER A 529 35.07 1.08 -17.10
N ASN A 530 34.28 0.00 -17.00
CA ASN A 530 34.75 -1.34 -16.61
C ASN A 530 35.15 -2.23 -17.80
N GLY A 531 35.23 -1.66 -19.02
CA GLY A 531 35.72 -2.34 -20.22
C GLY A 531 34.66 -3.05 -21.07
N TYR A 532 33.38 -2.69 -20.93
CA TYR A 532 32.28 -3.30 -21.69
C TYR A 532 31.81 -2.33 -22.79
N GLN A 533 32.03 -2.66 -24.07
CA GLN A 533 31.77 -1.75 -25.20
C GLN A 533 30.38 -1.88 -25.84
N ASN A 534 29.52 -2.81 -25.39
CA ASN A 534 28.25 -3.05 -26.06
C ASN A 534 27.08 -3.25 -25.08
N VAL A 535 26.10 -2.34 -25.13
CA VAL A 535 24.93 -2.30 -24.23
C VAL A 535 23.90 -3.36 -24.62
N GLU A 536 23.81 -3.70 -25.91
CA GLU A 536 22.84 -4.68 -26.43
C GLU A 536 23.20 -6.14 -26.11
N SER A 537 24.47 -6.45 -25.81
CA SER A 537 24.92 -7.79 -25.41
C SER A 537 25.15 -7.94 -23.90
N ALA A 538 24.76 -6.95 -23.09
CA ALA A 538 24.97 -6.99 -21.67
C ALA A 538 24.02 -7.99 -21.01
N THR A 539 24.49 -9.24 -20.82
CA THR A 539 23.74 -10.27 -20.07
C THR A 539 23.19 -9.67 -18.76
N LYS A 540 21.97 -10.05 -18.33
CA LYS A 540 21.34 -9.68 -17.03
C LYS A 540 22.27 -9.78 -15.81
N GLN A 541 23.42 -10.46 -15.94
CA GLN A 541 24.46 -10.64 -14.95
C GLN A 541 25.42 -9.43 -14.82
N GLN A 542 25.53 -8.57 -15.84
CA GLN A 542 26.47 -7.44 -15.91
C GLN A 542 25.93 -6.14 -15.30
N LEU A 543 24.60 -5.95 -15.29
CA LEU A 543 23.92 -4.86 -14.55
C LEU A 543 23.97 -5.04 -13.02
N LYS A 544 24.47 -6.19 -12.53
CA LYS A 544 24.33 -6.57 -11.11
C LYS A 544 25.34 -5.90 -10.22
N ILE A 545 26.61 -5.79 -10.61
CA ILE A 545 27.69 -5.29 -9.73
C ILE A 545 28.47 -4.21 -10.46
N LEU A 546 28.45 -2.99 -9.93
CA LEU A 546 29.07 -1.81 -10.54
C LEU A 546 30.07 -1.17 -9.58
N GLU A 547 31.18 -0.67 -10.11
CA GLU A 547 32.11 0.21 -9.37
C GLU A 547 31.92 1.64 -9.84
N MET A 548 31.57 2.57 -8.94
CA MET A 548 31.33 3.98 -9.26
C MET A 548 31.52 4.90 -8.05
N SER A 549 31.54 6.21 -8.26
CA SER A 549 31.60 7.18 -7.14
C SER A 549 30.27 7.21 -6.35
N PRO A 550 30.29 7.51 -5.04
CA PRO A 550 29.05 7.73 -4.27
C PRO A 550 28.13 8.79 -4.86
N ARG A 551 28.69 9.83 -5.53
CA ARG A 551 27.89 10.87 -6.20
C ARG A 551 27.15 10.31 -7.41
N SER A 552 27.83 9.55 -8.26
CA SER A 552 27.21 8.88 -9.41
C SER A 552 26.12 7.92 -8.94
N LEU A 553 26.39 7.15 -7.89
CA LEU A 553 25.40 6.23 -7.30
C LEU A 553 24.20 6.97 -6.72
N ARG A 554 24.40 8.13 -6.09
CA ARG A 554 23.30 9.00 -5.63
C ARG A 554 22.41 9.44 -6.78
N TYR A 555 22.96 9.76 -7.95
CA TYR A 555 22.16 10.09 -9.14
C TYR A 555 21.32 8.91 -9.65
N VAL A 556 21.88 7.70 -9.65
CA VAL A 556 21.14 6.47 -9.99
C VAL A 556 19.97 6.29 -9.02
N PHE A 557 20.20 6.44 -7.72
CA PHE A 557 19.14 6.35 -6.71
C PHE A 557 18.08 7.44 -6.88
N ASP A 558 18.48 8.68 -7.17
CA ASP A 558 17.54 9.77 -7.45
C ASP A 558 16.70 9.48 -8.71
N GLY A 559 17.28 8.87 -9.74
CA GLY A 559 16.57 8.44 -10.95
C GLY A 559 15.55 7.34 -10.66
N LEU A 560 15.94 6.33 -9.87
CA LEU A 560 15.05 5.25 -9.41
C LEU A 560 13.91 5.74 -8.50
N LEU A 561 14.10 6.84 -7.78
CA LEU A 561 13.04 7.49 -7.00
C LEU A 561 12.07 8.26 -7.91
N ARG A 562 12.58 8.89 -8.98
CA ARG A 562 11.77 9.66 -9.94
C ARG A 562 11.03 8.80 -10.95
N SER A 563 11.49 7.58 -11.26
CA SER A 563 10.84 6.74 -12.27
C SER A 563 9.41 6.29 -11.91
N TYR A 564 8.91 6.69 -10.73
CA TYR A 564 7.59 6.36 -10.19
C TYR A 564 6.83 7.59 -9.65
N GLN A 565 7.41 8.79 -9.82
CA GLN A 565 6.76 10.09 -9.59
C GLN A 565 6.34 10.66 -10.94
#